data_AF-A0A2L1UUS6-F1
#
_entry.id   AF-A0A2L1UUS6-F1
#
_cell.length_a   1.000
_cell.length_b   1.000
_cell.length_c   1.000
_cell.angle_alpha   90.00
_cell.angle_beta   90.00
_cell.angle_gamma   90.00
#
_symmetry.space_group_name_H-M   'P 1'
#
loop_
_entity.id
_entity.type
_entity.pdbx_description
1 polymer ?
#
loop_
_entity_poly.entity_id
_entity_poly.type
_entity_poly.pdbx_seq_one_letter_code
_entity_poly.pdbx_strand_id
1 'polypeptide(L)'
;MFETFTLQQPAGSDSCGAFSLAALLNARNQGLPVNTPTGAAVYNDIIARQTPAPSGYPPIFAPPAPRSLPSSLVRTGIARGFNDQVQVMVNQALMPVAMHPLVHPETLRIGNAAAVINSVANLQAMVQAAGYYLALVLDGNHWIALGRNAQGFYAYDPASNFHGAVGQPVGNRVTLNGVHYDFSGILICF
;
A
#
# COMPACT_ATOMS: atom_id res chain seq x y z
N MET A 1 -9.71 4.62 13.07
CA MET A 1 -9.87 4.11 11.68
C MET A 1 -9.53 2.64 11.55
N PHE A 2 -8.32 2.21 11.96
CA PHE A 2 -7.87 0.81 11.82
C PHE A 2 -8.09 -0.06 13.08
N GLU A 3 -8.75 0.47 14.10
CA GLU A 3 -8.93 -0.18 15.42
C GLU A 3 -9.63 -1.55 15.35
N THR A 4 -10.47 -1.77 14.34
CA THR A 4 -11.21 -3.01 14.15
C THR A 4 -10.44 -4.07 13.35
N PHE A 5 -9.27 -3.73 12.81
CA PHE A 5 -8.42 -4.65 12.04
C PHE A 5 -7.20 -5.05 12.88
N THR A 6 -7.21 -6.26 13.42
CA THR A 6 -6.22 -6.73 14.40
C THR A 6 -5.28 -7.81 13.86
N LEU A 7 -5.32 -8.09 12.55
CA LEU A 7 -4.55 -9.18 11.94
C LEU A 7 -3.12 -8.74 11.64
N GLN A 8 -2.13 -9.34 12.28
CA GLN A 8 -0.73 -9.21 11.90
C GLN A 8 -0.40 -10.12 10.71
N GLN A 9 0.53 -9.70 9.84
CA GLN A 9 1.06 -10.62 8.84
C GLN A 9 1.87 -11.76 9.49
N PRO A 10 1.99 -12.93 8.85
CA PRO A 10 2.87 -13.99 9.36
C PRO A 10 4.33 -13.51 9.53
N ALA A 11 4.99 -13.97 10.59
CA ALA A 11 6.38 -13.60 10.84
C ALA A 11 7.29 -13.98 9.66
N GLY A 12 8.10 -13.03 9.20
CA GLY A 12 9.01 -13.22 8.08
C GLY A 12 8.36 -13.35 6.69
N SER A 13 7.07 -13.05 6.55
CA SER A 13 6.40 -13.05 5.24
C SER A 13 6.57 -11.73 4.49
N ASP A 14 6.35 -11.79 3.18
CA ASP A 14 6.29 -10.63 2.27
C ASP A 14 4.86 -10.14 1.99
N SER A 15 3.91 -10.49 2.86
CA SER A 15 2.48 -10.21 2.66
C SER A 15 2.03 -8.83 3.13
N CYS A 16 2.94 -7.89 3.39
CA CYS A 16 2.62 -6.58 3.96
C CYS A 16 1.60 -5.81 3.13
N GLY A 17 1.78 -5.75 1.80
CA GLY A 17 0.83 -5.06 0.92
C GLY A 17 -0.58 -5.63 1.00
N ALA A 18 -0.71 -6.95 1.13
CA ALA A 18 -2.00 -7.62 1.26
C ALA A 18 -2.70 -7.30 2.58
N PHE A 19 -1.95 -7.34 3.70
CA PHE A 19 -2.50 -7.04 5.01
C PHE A 19 -2.81 -5.55 5.17
N SER A 20 -1.99 -4.66 4.60
CA SER A 20 -2.31 -3.23 4.52
C SER A 20 -3.58 -2.98 3.71
N LEU A 21 -3.73 -3.61 2.54
CA LEU A 21 -4.95 -3.46 1.73
C LEU A 21 -6.19 -4.03 2.47
N ALA A 22 -6.05 -5.15 3.16
CA ALA A 22 -7.13 -5.70 3.98
C ALA A 22 -7.55 -4.74 5.12
N ALA A 23 -6.59 -4.06 5.76
CA ALA A 23 -6.88 -3.05 6.76
C ALA A 23 -7.63 -1.84 6.17
N LEU A 24 -7.26 -1.38 4.97
CA LEU A 24 -8.01 -0.32 4.26
C LEU A 24 -9.44 -0.75 3.91
N LEU A 25 -9.61 -1.99 3.42
CA LEU A 25 -10.94 -2.54 3.11
C LEU A 25 -11.82 -2.66 4.36
N ASN A 26 -11.24 -3.07 5.48
CA ASN A 26 -11.93 -3.08 6.77
C ASN A 26 -12.37 -1.67 7.19
N ALA A 27 -11.47 -0.69 7.11
CA ALA A 27 -11.75 0.70 7.45
C ALA A 27 -12.84 1.30 6.55
N ARG A 28 -12.79 1.07 5.24
CA ARG A 28 -13.84 1.48 4.28
C ARG A 28 -15.20 0.90 4.64
N ASN A 29 -15.23 -0.37 5.04
CA ASN A 29 -16.46 -1.06 5.44
C ASN A 29 -16.86 -0.74 6.90
N GLN A 30 -16.30 0.31 7.51
CA GLN A 30 -16.57 0.75 8.89
C GLN A 30 -16.39 -0.36 9.93
N GLY A 31 -15.46 -1.29 9.68
CA GLY A 31 -15.23 -2.41 10.59
C GLY A 31 -16.33 -3.48 10.59
N LEU A 32 -17.33 -3.41 9.69
CA LEU A 32 -18.38 -4.43 9.58
C LEU A 32 -17.74 -5.77 9.15
N PRO A 33 -17.63 -6.77 10.05
CA PRO A 33 -16.75 -7.92 9.84
C PRO A 33 -17.23 -8.86 8.73
N VAL A 34 -18.55 -8.91 8.51
CA VAL A 34 -19.21 -9.88 7.60
C VAL A 34 -18.68 -9.78 6.16
N ASN A 35 -18.15 -8.63 5.76
CA ASN A 35 -17.63 -8.38 4.40
C ASN A 35 -16.15 -7.98 4.35
N THR A 36 -15.42 -8.06 5.47
CA THR A 36 -13.99 -7.71 5.48
C THR A 36 -13.14 -8.93 5.15
N PRO A 37 -12.32 -8.91 4.08
CA PRO A 37 -11.44 -10.03 3.78
C PRO A 37 -10.27 -10.11 4.75
N THR A 38 -9.82 -11.32 5.04
CA THR A 38 -8.57 -11.53 5.79
C THR A 38 -7.36 -11.12 4.95
N GLY A 39 -6.25 -10.77 5.61
CA GLY A 39 -4.98 -10.48 4.92
C GLY A 39 -4.52 -11.63 4.03
N ALA A 40 -4.72 -12.88 4.47
CA ALA A 40 -4.39 -14.08 3.68
C ALA A 40 -5.24 -14.23 2.41
N ALA A 41 -6.55 -13.95 2.50
CA ALA A 41 -7.43 -13.98 1.32
C ALA A 41 -7.03 -12.90 0.30
N VAL A 42 -6.70 -11.69 0.78
CA VAL A 42 -6.19 -10.61 -0.08
C VAL A 42 -4.83 -10.98 -0.69
N TYR A 43 -3.97 -11.66 0.06
CA TYR A 43 -2.65 -12.09 -0.43
C TYR A 43 -2.77 -13.07 -1.58
N ASN A 44 -3.65 -14.07 -1.45
CA ASN A 44 -3.90 -15.04 -2.52
C ASN A 44 -4.35 -14.37 -3.82
N ASP A 45 -5.25 -13.38 -3.74
CA ASP A 45 -5.68 -12.61 -4.91
C ASP A 45 -4.54 -11.81 -5.55
N ILE A 46 -3.70 -11.19 -4.72
CA ILE A 46 -2.54 -10.42 -5.17
C ILE A 46 -1.58 -11.33 -5.93
N ILE A 47 -1.20 -12.49 -5.36
CA ILE A 47 -0.27 -13.42 -6.01
C ILE A 47 -0.85 -13.97 -7.32
N ALA A 48 -2.14 -14.31 -7.34
CA ALA A 48 -2.81 -14.74 -8.56
C ALA A 48 -2.73 -13.68 -9.68
N ARG A 49 -2.83 -12.39 -9.33
CA ARG A 49 -2.70 -11.27 -10.28
C ARG A 49 -1.27 -10.90 -10.65
N GLN A 50 -0.29 -11.33 -9.86
CA GLN A 50 1.13 -11.13 -10.17
C GLN A 50 1.68 -12.17 -11.15
N THR A 51 1.01 -13.30 -11.32
CA THR A 51 1.50 -14.43 -12.11
C THR A 51 1.14 -14.27 -13.61
N PRO A 52 2.10 -14.42 -14.55
CA PRO A 52 3.53 -14.65 -14.32
C PRO A 52 4.24 -13.39 -13.81
N ALA A 53 5.19 -13.59 -12.88
CA ALA A 53 6.03 -12.52 -12.36
C ALA A 53 6.83 -11.89 -13.51
N PRO A 54 6.84 -10.55 -13.66
CA PRO A 54 7.57 -9.90 -14.74
C PRO A 54 9.08 -10.17 -14.66
N SER A 55 9.72 -10.40 -15.80
CA SER A 55 11.18 -10.56 -15.89
C SER A 55 11.89 -9.25 -15.56
N GLY A 56 13.07 -9.36 -14.92
CA GLY A 56 13.90 -8.19 -14.57
C GLY A 56 13.45 -7.43 -13.32
N TYR A 57 12.46 -7.93 -12.59
CA TYR A 57 12.06 -7.35 -11.30
C TYR A 57 13.05 -7.74 -10.19
N PRO A 58 13.19 -6.89 -9.14
CA PRO A 58 13.96 -7.24 -7.95
C PRO A 58 13.51 -8.58 -7.34
N PRO A 59 14.43 -9.40 -6.80
CA PRO A 59 14.11 -10.74 -6.29
C PRO A 59 12.99 -10.79 -5.25
N ILE A 60 12.79 -9.72 -4.48
CA ILE A 60 11.71 -9.60 -3.48
C ILE A 60 10.30 -9.67 -4.07
N PHE A 61 10.14 -9.50 -5.39
CA PHE A 61 8.85 -9.63 -6.09
C PHE A 61 8.73 -10.94 -6.89
N ALA A 62 9.72 -11.82 -6.79
CA ALA A 62 9.73 -13.11 -7.46
C ALA A 62 9.19 -14.23 -6.55
N PRO A 63 8.67 -15.34 -7.14
CA PRO A 63 8.32 -16.54 -6.38
C PRO A 63 9.49 -17.07 -5.52
N PRO A 64 9.22 -17.80 -4.43
CA PRO A 64 7.94 -18.45 -4.08
C PRO A 64 6.98 -17.61 -3.22
N ALA A 65 7.45 -16.53 -2.59
CA ALA A 65 6.65 -15.68 -1.71
C ALA A 65 6.86 -14.21 -2.06
N PRO A 66 6.30 -13.74 -3.19
CA PRO A 66 6.61 -12.42 -3.69
C PRO A 66 5.89 -11.34 -2.88
N ARG A 67 6.58 -10.23 -2.67
CA ARG A 67 5.97 -9.00 -2.16
C ARG A 67 4.93 -8.46 -3.14
N SER A 68 3.97 -7.72 -2.61
CA SER A 68 2.90 -7.13 -3.40
C SER A 68 3.42 -6.07 -4.39
N LEU A 69 3.11 -6.25 -5.67
CA LEU A 69 3.37 -5.27 -6.73
C LEU A 69 2.26 -4.19 -6.77
N PRO A 70 2.59 -2.94 -7.12
CA PRO A 70 1.61 -1.85 -7.24
C PRO A 70 0.39 -2.22 -8.10
N SER A 71 0.60 -2.81 -9.27
CA SER A 71 -0.47 -3.18 -10.20
C SER A 71 -1.44 -4.22 -9.62
N SER A 72 -0.93 -5.20 -8.88
CA SER A 72 -1.77 -6.19 -8.19
C SER A 72 -2.54 -5.60 -7.02
N LEU A 73 -1.93 -4.67 -6.26
CA LEU A 73 -2.61 -3.97 -5.17
C LEU A 73 -3.77 -3.12 -5.70
N VAL A 74 -3.53 -2.34 -6.76
CA VAL A 74 -4.56 -1.54 -7.43
C VAL A 74 -5.72 -2.41 -7.91
N ARG A 75 -5.43 -3.45 -8.69
CA ARG A 75 -6.47 -4.33 -9.26
C ARG A 75 -7.25 -5.09 -8.20
N THR A 76 -6.60 -5.54 -7.12
CA THR A 76 -7.28 -6.19 -6.00
C THR A 76 -8.12 -5.20 -5.20
N GLY A 77 -7.63 -3.98 -4.96
CA GLY A 77 -8.39 -2.93 -4.28
C GLY A 77 -9.67 -2.56 -5.03
N ILE A 78 -9.57 -2.34 -6.34
CA ILE A 78 -10.72 -2.04 -7.21
C ILE A 78 -11.72 -3.20 -7.21
N ALA A 79 -11.25 -4.44 -7.41
CA ALA A 79 -12.11 -5.63 -7.41
C ALA A 79 -12.83 -5.85 -6.07
N ARG A 80 -12.33 -5.26 -4.99
CA ARG A 80 -12.89 -5.33 -3.64
C ARG A 80 -13.59 -4.05 -3.19
N GLY A 81 -13.83 -3.12 -4.11
CA GLY A 81 -14.76 -1.99 -3.92
C GLY A 81 -14.13 -0.61 -3.86
N PHE A 82 -12.81 -0.45 -4.01
CA PHE A 82 -12.22 0.88 -4.26
C PHE A 82 -12.33 1.25 -5.75
N ASN A 83 -13.55 1.45 -6.24
CA ASN A 83 -13.85 1.60 -7.67
C ASN A 83 -13.93 3.04 -8.17
N ASP A 84 -13.68 4.03 -7.32
CA ASP A 84 -13.78 5.44 -7.68
C ASP A 84 -12.39 6.10 -7.73
N GLN A 85 -12.00 6.58 -8.91
CA GLN A 85 -10.84 7.47 -9.11
C GLN A 85 -9.50 7.04 -8.48
N VAL A 86 -9.18 5.75 -8.49
CA VAL A 86 -7.88 5.25 -7.99
C VAL A 86 -6.72 5.91 -8.74
N GLN A 87 -5.72 6.38 -7.98
CA GLN A 87 -4.50 6.99 -8.51
C GLN A 87 -3.27 6.31 -7.95
N VAL A 88 -2.21 6.22 -8.74
CA VAL A 88 -0.88 5.81 -8.31
C VAL A 88 0.07 6.97 -8.53
N MET A 89 0.52 7.58 -7.44
CA MET A 89 1.51 8.64 -7.49
C MET A 89 2.91 8.04 -7.39
N VAL A 90 3.76 8.38 -8.36
CA VAL A 90 5.14 7.90 -8.46
C VAL A 90 6.09 9.08 -8.36
N ASN A 91 6.95 9.09 -7.34
CA ASN A 91 8.06 10.02 -7.21
C ASN A 91 9.38 9.25 -7.30
N GLN A 92 9.92 9.14 -8.52
CA GLN A 92 11.16 8.40 -8.79
C GLN A 92 12.38 8.97 -8.07
N ALA A 93 12.39 10.26 -7.71
CA ALA A 93 13.50 10.88 -6.98
C ALA A 93 13.60 10.38 -5.52
N LEU A 94 12.49 9.86 -4.97
CA LEU A 94 12.43 9.24 -3.64
C LEU A 94 12.53 7.71 -3.70
N MET A 95 12.50 7.15 -4.91
CA MET A 95 12.49 5.72 -5.12
C MET A 95 13.93 5.18 -5.12
N PRO A 96 14.21 4.08 -4.39
CA PRO A 96 15.50 3.40 -4.49
C PRO A 96 15.79 3.00 -5.95
N VAL A 97 17.04 3.13 -6.38
CA VAL A 97 17.46 2.82 -7.76
C VAL A 97 17.07 1.40 -8.18
N ALA A 98 17.15 0.44 -7.26
CA ALA A 98 16.75 -0.95 -7.50
C ALA A 98 15.27 -1.10 -7.88
N MET A 99 14.40 -0.15 -7.53
CA MET A 99 12.97 -0.16 -7.84
C MET A 99 12.64 0.57 -9.16
N HIS A 100 13.55 1.37 -9.72
CA HIS A 100 13.30 2.10 -10.98
C HIS A 100 12.84 1.20 -12.14
N PRO A 101 13.38 -0.03 -12.33
CA PRO A 101 12.92 -0.94 -13.37
C PRO A 101 11.44 -1.34 -13.25
N LEU A 102 10.80 -1.14 -12.09
CA LEU A 102 9.39 -1.46 -11.89
C LEU A 102 8.46 -0.43 -12.54
N VAL A 103 8.88 0.82 -12.68
CA VAL A 103 7.93 1.93 -12.95
C VAL A 103 7.21 1.75 -14.28
N HIS A 104 7.95 1.55 -15.37
CA HIS A 104 7.35 1.42 -16.70
C HIS A 104 6.50 0.14 -16.83
N PRO A 105 7.01 -1.05 -16.48
CA PRO A 105 6.21 -2.28 -16.50
C PRO A 105 4.96 -2.23 -15.61
N GLU A 106 5.05 -1.71 -14.38
CA GLU A 106 3.88 -1.57 -13.50
C GLU A 106 2.86 -0.57 -14.03
N THR A 107 3.31 0.51 -14.69
CA THR A 107 2.41 1.45 -15.37
C THR A 107 1.61 0.75 -16.47
N LEU A 108 2.26 -0.07 -17.29
CA LEU A 108 1.56 -0.87 -18.32
C LEU A 108 0.59 -1.88 -17.70
N ARG A 109 1.00 -2.54 -16.61
CA ARG A 109 0.16 -3.52 -15.90
C ARG A 109 -1.02 -2.88 -15.16
N ILE A 110 -0.90 -1.64 -14.70
CA ILE A 110 -2.03 -0.85 -14.19
C ILE A 110 -2.98 -0.53 -15.35
N GLY A 111 -2.43 -0.04 -16.47
CA GLY A 111 -3.20 0.31 -17.66
C GLY A 111 -4.32 1.30 -17.33
N ASN A 112 -5.53 1.05 -17.82
CA ASN A 112 -6.68 1.93 -17.60
C ASN A 112 -7.40 1.68 -16.26
N ALA A 113 -6.86 0.83 -15.37
CA ALA A 113 -7.50 0.55 -14.08
C ALA A 113 -7.37 1.72 -13.10
N ALA A 114 -6.31 2.52 -13.20
CA ALA A 114 -6.05 3.68 -12.35
C ALA A 114 -5.20 4.70 -13.10
N ALA A 115 -5.26 5.97 -12.70
CA ALA A 115 -4.35 6.98 -13.24
C ALA A 115 -2.96 6.83 -12.61
N VAL A 116 -1.91 6.77 -13.42
CA VAL A 116 -0.52 6.79 -12.93
C VAL A 116 0.06 8.19 -13.13
N ILE A 117 0.48 8.81 -12.03
CA ILE A 117 0.87 10.22 -11.98
C ILE A 117 2.34 10.31 -11.55
N ASN A 118 3.19 10.86 -12.41
CA ASN A 118 4.54 11.24 -12.01
C ASN A 118 4.48 12.51 -11.16
N SER A 119 4.92 12.43 -9.92
CA SER A 119 4.84 13.50 -8.92
C SER A 119 6.22 13.83 -8.37
N VAL A 120 6.45 15.10 -8.10
CA VAL A 120 7.64 15.60 -7.39
C VAL A 120 7.34 15.94 -5.92
N ALA A 121 6.10 15.74 -5.48
CA ALA A 121 5.67 16.06 -4.13
C ALA A 121 6.24 15.06 -3.10
N ASN A 122 6.36 15.50 -1.85
CA ASN A 122 6.65 14.61 -0.72
C ASN A 122 5.35 13.95 -0.22
N LEU A 123 5.47 12.94 0.65
CA LEU A 123 4.31 12.23 1.19
C LEU A 123 3.30 13.17 1.85
N GLN A 124 3.77 14.11 2.67
CA GLN A 124 2.94 15.10 3.36
C GLN A 124 2.04 15.87 2.39
N ALA A 125 2.56 16.30 1.24
CA ALA A 125 1.78 17.01 0.23
C ALA A 125 0.82 16.08 -0.56
N MET A 126 1.16 14.80 -0.72
CA MET A 126 0.31 13.82 -1.43
C MET A 126 -0.93 13.41 -0.62
N VAL A 127 -0.84 13.34 0.72
CA VAL A 127 -1.93 12.85 1.59
C VAL A 127 -2.74 13.97 2.25
N GLN A 128 -2.97 15.07 1.53
CA GLN A 128 -3.72 16.23 2.03
C GLN A 128 -5.23 16.03 2.07
N ALA A 129 -5.77 15.29 1.10
CA ALA A 129 -7.20 15.00 1.03
C ALA A 129 -7.61 13.93 2.06
N ALA A 130 -8.91 13.85 2.37
CA ALA A 130 -9.43 12.65 3.03
C ALA A 130 -9.38 11.47 2.05
N GLY A 131 -9.07 10.27 2.54
CA GLY A 131 -8.93 9.10 1.68
C GLY A 131 -8.17 7.95 2.34
N TYR A 132 -8.00 6.89 1.54
CA TYR A 132 -7.28 5.68 1.90
C TYR A 132 -6.03 5.56 1.04
N TYR A 133 -4.90 5.22 1.66
CA TYR A 133 -3.63 5.17 0.94
C TYR A 133 -2.83 3.92 1.29
N LEU A 134 -2.15 3.36 0.29
CA LEU A 134 -1.03 2.45 0.52
C LEU A 134 0.27 3.17 0.20
N ALA A 135 1.17 3.22 1.16
CA ALA A 135 2.49 3.82 0.97
C ALA A 135 3.56 2.73 0.97
N LEU A 136 4.40 2.75 -0.05
CA LEU A 136 5.63 1.98 -0.07
C LEU A 136 6.69 2.74 0.74
N VAL A 137 7.29 2.07 1.71
CA VAL A 137 8.21 2.63 2.70
C VAL A 137 9.41 1.69 2.92
N LEU A 138 10.37 2.12 3.73
CA LEU A 138 11.56 1.34 4.12
C LEU A 138 12.37 0.86 2.90
N ASP A 139 12.84 1.82 2.10
CA ASP A 139 13.62 1.58 0.88
C ASP A 139 12.93 0.64 -0.11
N GLY A 140 11.62 0.83 -0.29
CA GLY A 140 10.85 0.03 -1.24
C GLY A 140 10.50 -1.37 -0.74
N ASN A 141 10.70 -1.64 0.56
CA ASN A 141 10.58 -2.99 1.10
C ASN A 141 9.34 -3.26 1.92
N HIS A 142 8.52 -2.26 2.20
CA HIS A 142 7.38 -2.47 3.08
C HIS A 142 6.19 -1.63 2.68
N TRP A 143 5.00 -2.21 2.75
CA TRP A 143 3.77 -1.49 2.55
C TRP A 143 3.12 -1.23 3.90
N ILE A 144 2.65 -0.01 4.08
CA ILE A 144 1.80 0.37 5.21
C ILE A 144 0.48 0.96 4.69
N ALA A 145 -0.57 0.81 5.50
CA ALA A 145 -1.84 1.47 5.24
C ALA A 145 -1.84 2.83 5.93
N LEU A 146 -2.29 3.85 5.21
CA LEU A 146 -2.53 5.19 5.73
C LEU A 146 -3.98 5.58 5.46
N GLY A 147 -4.53 6.43 6.31
CA GLY A 147 -5.86 6.97 6.07
C GLY A 147 -6.04 8.34 6.68
N ARG A 148 -6.84 9.18 6.03
CA ARG A 148 -7.15 10.53 6.47
C ARG A 148 -8.65 10.75 6.45
N ASN A 149 -9.17 11.31 7.53
CA ASN A 149 -10.56 11.75 7.62
C ASN A 149 -10.64 13.05 8.41
N ALA A 150 -11.85 13.48 8.79
CA ALA A 150 -12.06 14.70 9.55
C ALA A 150 -11.45 14.68 10.96
N GLN A 151 -11.25 13.50 11.54
CA GLN A 151 -10.72 13.31 12.90
C GLN A 151 -9.20 13.29 12.93
N GLY A 152 -8.52 12.93 11.84
CA GLY A 152 -7.07 12.98 11.77
C GLY A 152 -6.43 12.09 10.72
N PHE A 153 -5.15 11.81 10.96
CA PHE A 153 -4.33 10.92 10.15
C PHE A 153 -4.09 9.62 10.91
N TYR A 154 -4.19 8.48 10.21
CA TYR A 154 -4.10 7.15 10.78
C TYR A 154 -3.11 6.32 9.99
N ALA A 155 -2.44 5.41 10.67
CA ALA A 155 -1.55 4.44 10.05
C ALA A 155 -1.78 3.04 10.61
N TYR A 156 -1.47 2.03 9.82
CA TYR A 156 -1.42 0.63 10.22
C TYR A 156 -0.19 -0.03 9.57
N ASP A 157 0.62 -0.67 10.41
CA ASP A 157 1.76 -1.48 10.02
C ASP A 157 1.43 -2.98 10.17
N PRO A 158 1.39 -3.75 9.08
CA PRO A 158 1.10 -5.19 9.14
C PRO A 158 2.21 -6.02 9.78
N ALA A 159 3.46 -5.56 9.81
CA ALA A 159 4.58 -6.32 10.38
C ALA A 159 4.53 -6.34 11.91
N SER A 160 4.17 -5.23 12.54
CA SER A 160 4.07 -5.10 14.01
C SER A 160 2.64 -5.15 14.54
N ASN A 161 1.63 -5.08 13.67
CA ASN A 161 0.23 -4.86 14.02
C ASN A 161 -0.02 -3.51 14.73
N PHE A 162 0.95 -2.59 14.71
CA PHE A 162 0.73 -1.26 15.26
C PHE A 162 -0.27 -0.51 14.39
N HIS A 163 -1.21 0.16 15.04
CA HIS A 163 -2.20 0.99 14.38
C HIS A 163 -2.69 2.10 15.28
N GLY A 164 -3.25 3.13 14.67
CA GLY A 164 -3.96 4.18 15.39
C GLY A 164 -3.81 5.53 14.72
N ALA A 165 -4.25 6.55 15.45
CA ALA A 165 -3.99 7.94 15.09
C ALA A 165 -2.49 8.23 15.18
N VAL A 166 -1.98 8.96 14.20
CA VAL A 166 -0.59 9.40 14.12
C VAL A 166 -0.56 10.91 13.83
N GLY A 167 0.59 11.53 14.05
CA GLY A 167 0.83 12.89 13.56
C GLY A 167 0.76 12.94 12.04
N GLN A 168 0.52 14.14 11.50
CA GLN A 168 0.68 14.38 10.07
C GLN A 168 2.11 14.00 9.64
N PRO A 169 2.31 13.45 8.42
CA PRO A 169 3.65 13.18 7.93
C PRO A 169 4.49 14.46 7.94
N VAL A 170 5.76 14.34 8.29
CA VAL A 170 6.74 15.43 8.19
C VAL A 170 7.61 15.15 6.97
N GLY A 171 7.35 15.87 5.87
CA GLY A 171 7.96 15.59 4.58
C GLY A 171 7.59 14.19 4.07
N ASN A 172 8.56 13.26 4.09
CA ASN A 172 8.38 11.87 3.63
C ASN A 172 8.19 10.87 4.77
N ARG A 173 8.21 11.32 6.03
CA ARG A 173 8.24 10.45 7.20
C ARG A 173 6.88 10.36 7.88
N VAL A 174 6.46 9.13 8.16
CA VAL A 174 5.38 8.80 9.10
C VAL A 174 5.99 8.18 10.35
N THR A 175 5.53 8.59 11.53
CA THR A 175 5.94 7.98 12.80
C THR A 175 4.75 7.25 13.42
N LEU A 176 4.88 5.94 13.61
CA LEU A 176 3.85 5.09 14.20
C LEU A 176 4.48 4.29 15.34
N ASN A 177 3.95 4.45 16.54
CA ASN A 177 4.46 3.82 17.77
C ASN A 177 5.99 3.98 17.97
N GLY A 178 6.51 5.19 17.69
CA GLY A 178 7.94 5.50 17.78
C GLY A 178 8.81 4.99 16.63
N VAL A 179 8.25 4.19 15.70
CA VAL A 179 8.95 3.70 14.51
C VAL A 179 8.79 4.69 13.35
N HIS A 180 9.88 4.99 12.66
CA HIS A 180 9.89 5.86 11.49
C HIS A 180 9.75 5.06 10.19
N TYR A 181 8.81 5.46 9.36
CA TYR A 181 8.58 4.92 8.02
C TYR A 181 8.83 6.04 7.01
N ASP A 182 9.93 5.92 6.27
CA ASP A 182 10.30 6.85 5.23
C ASP A 182 9.72 6.39 3.88
N PHE A 183 8.96 7.27 3.22
CA PHE A 183 8.30 7.05 1.95
C PHE A 183 9.29 6.80 0.81
N SER A 184 9.05 5.74 0.04
CA SER A 184 9.93 5.26 -1.04
C SER A 184 9.37 5.53 -2.43
N GLY A 185 8.57 6.58 -2.59
CA GLY A 185 8.21 7.12 -3.90
C GLY A 185 7.04 6.44 -4.61
N ILE A 186 6.30 5.50 -4.00
CA ILE A 186 5.06 4.95 -4.57
C ILE A 186 3.93 5.05 -3.55
N LEU A 187 2.90 5.83 -3.90
CA LEU A 187 1.66 5.96 -3.13
C LEU A 187 0.49 5.52 -4.01
N ILE A 188 -0.35 4.62 -3.50
CA ILE A 188 -1.64 4.28 -4.12
C ILE A 188 -2.72 5.00 -3.34
N CYS A 189 -3.51 5.82 -4.01
CA CYS A 189 -4.65 6.55 -3.47
C CYS A 189 -5.94 5.85 -3.92
N PHE A 190 -6.75 5.41 -2.96
CA PHE A 190 -8.03 4.75 -3.17
C PHE A 190 -9.21 5.60 -2.71
#